data_AF-A0A067GLF1-F1
#
_entry.id   AF-A0A067GLF1-F1
#
_cell.length_a   1.000
_cell.length_b   1.000
_cell.length_c   1.000
_cell.angle_alpha   90.00
_cell.angle_beta   90.00
_cell.angle_gamma   90.00
#
_symmetry.space_group_name_H-M   'P 1'
#
loop_
_entity.id
_entity.type
_entity.pdbx_description
1 polymer ?
#
loop_
_entity_poly.entity_id
_entity_poly.type
_entity_poly.pdbx_seq_one_letter_code
_entity_poly.pdbx_strand_id
1 'polypeptide(L)'
;MRSSLPDLFDAQPDLLFQLVTMLNPSVLVENGVPVYSVLQEPGNFVITFPRSYHAGFNFGLNCAEAVNFAPADWLPHGGFGADLYQQYHKAAVLSHEELLCVVAKSDLDSKVSPYLKRELLRVYTKERMWRERLWRKGIIKSTPMGPRKCPEYVGTEEDPTCIICRQYLYLSAVACRCRPAAFVCLE
;
A
#
# COMPACT_ATOMS: atom_id res chain seq x y z
N MET A 1 -1.51 12.28 -18.08
CA MET A 1 -2.67 11.43 -17.74
C MET A 1 -3.87 12.25 -17.30
N ARG A 2 -3.91 12.87 -16.10
CA ARG A 2 -5.08 13.68 -15.68
C ARG A 2 -5.44 14.80 -16.66
N SER A 3 -4.46 15.58 -17.10
CA SER A 3 -4.64 16.60 -18.14
C SER A 3 -5.03 16.04 -19.50
N SER A 4 -4.59 14.82 -19.80
CA SER A 4 -4.77 14.17 -21.10
C SER A 4 -6.13 13.45 -21.21
N LEU A 5 -6.73 13.08 -20.08
CA LEU A 5 -7.96 12.28 -19.97
C LEU A 5 -8.85 12.80 -18.83
N PRO A 6 -9.24 14.08 -18.83
CA PRO A 6 -9.94 14.71 -17.70
C PRO A 6 -11.27 14.01 -17.39
N ASP A 7 -12.09 13.74 -18.40
CA ASP A 7 -13.40 13.10 -18.23
C ASP A 7 -13.31 11.73 -17.53
N LEU A 8 -12.24 10.98 -17.81
CA LEU A 8 -12.03 9.65 -17.23
C LEU A 8 -11.59 9.74 -15.76
N PHE A 9 -10.85 10.79 -15.39
CA PHE A 9 -10.49 11.06 -14.00
C PHE A 9 -11.62 11.69 -13.19
N ASP A 10 -12.51 12.46 -13.82
CA ASP A 10 -13.72 13.00 -13.19
C ASP A 10 -14.71 11.88 -12.88
N ALA A 11 -14.92 10.95 -13.82
CA ALA A 11 -15.71 9.76 -13.59
C ALA A 11 -15.06 8.81 -12.57
N GLN A 12 -13.72 8.75 -12.56
CA GLN A 12 -12.97 7.77 -11.80
C GLN A 12 -11.66 8.33 -11.21
N PRO A 13 -11.71 8.95 -10.00
CA PRO A 13 -10.54 9.63 -9.42
C PRO A 13 -9.35 8.70 -9.11
N ASP A 14 -9.59 7.41 -8.90
CA ASP A 14 -8.59 6.39 -8.61
C ASP A 14 -8.04 5.69 -9.88
N LEU A 15 -8.36 6.18 -11.08
CA LEU A 15 -7.96 5.58 -12.36
C LEU A 15 -6.44 5.32 -12.46
N LEU A 16 -5.58 6.17 -11.87
CA LEU A 16 -4.12 5.93 -11.85
C LEU A 16 -3.74 4.62 -11.14
N PHE A 17 -4.59 4.13 -10.25
CA PHE A 17 -4.39 2.87 -9.55
C PHE A 17 -5.04 1.69 -10.24
N GLN A 18 -5.56 1.87 -11.46
CA GLN A 18 -6.19 0.84 -12.25
C GLN A 18 -5.42 0.59 -13.54
N LEU A 19 -5.27 -0.69 -13.90
CA LEU A 19 -4.40 -1.18 -14.98
C LEU A 19 -5.07 -1.14 -16.36
N VAL A 20 -5.88 -0.11 -16.65
CA VAL A 20 -6.79 -0.15 -17.81
C VAL A 20 -6.52 0.90 -18.89
N THR A 21 -5.60 1.85 -18.66
CA THR A 21 -5.40 2.98 -19.57
C THR A 21 -4.03 2.95 -20.23
N MET A 22 -4.02 2.77 -21.55
CA MET A 22 -2.84 2.94 -22.39
C MET A 22 -2.77 4.38 -22.90
N LEU A 23 -1.62 5.03 -22.71
CA LEU A 23 -1.33 6.34 -23.29
C LEU A 23 -0.14 6.20 -24.22
N ASN A 24 -0.19 6.83 -25.39
CA ASN A 24 0.94 6.84 -26.31
C ASN A 24 2.18 7.42 -25.59
N PRO A 25 3.32 6.71 -25.57
CA PRO A 25 4.51 7.18 -24.87
C PRO A 25 5.01 8.56 -25.33
N SER A 26 4.77 8.95 -26.60
CA SER A 26 5.09 10.29 -27.10
C SER A 26 4.42 11.39 -26.27
N VAL A 27 3.17 11.20 -25.85
CA VAL A 27 2.44 12.17 -25.02
C VAL A 27 3.12 12.33 -23.65
N LEU A 28 3.65 11.25 -23.07
CA LEU A 28 4.38 11.29 -21.80
C LEU A 28 5.70 12.06 -21.95
N VAL A 29 6.46 11.77 -23.01
CA VAL A 29 7.74 12.43 -23.30
C VAL A 29 7.56 13.93 -23.56
N GLU A 30 6.54 14.31 -24.34
CA GLU A 30 6.18 15.72 -24.59
C GLU A 30 5.83 16.48 -23.30
N ASN A 31 5.32 15.77 -22.29
CA ASN A 31 5.02 16.32 -20.97
C ASN A 31 6.20 16.17 -19.97
N GLY A 32 7.40 15.86 -20.45
CA GLY A 32 8.62 15.78 -19.63
C GLY A 32 8.72 14.53 -18.75
N VAL A 33 7.89 13.50 -18.97
CA VAL A 33 7.99 12.24 -18.25
C VAL A 33 9.05 11.36 -18.95
N PRO A 34 10.07 10.86 -18.23
CA PRO A 34 11.06 9.97 -18.82
C PRO A 34 10.42 8.63 -19.17
N VAL A 35 10.61 8.20 -20.41
CA VAL A 35 10.10 6.93 -20.93
C VAL A 35 11.27 6.14 -21.50
N TYR A 36 11.30 4.85 -21.16
CA TYR A 36 12.28 3.89 -21.68
C TYR A 36 11.54 2.68 -22.24
N SER A 37 12.14 2.01 -23.22
CA SER A 37 11.59 0.80 -23.84
C SER A 37 12.65 -0.29 -23.93
N VAL A 38 12.20 -1.55 -23.84
CA VAL A 38 13.04 -2.73 -24.01
C VAL A 38 12.28 -3.77 -24.82
N LEU A 39 12.99 -4.53 -25.66
CA LEU A 39 12.46 -5.73 -26.29
C LEU A 39 12.82 -6.92 -25.39
N GLN A 40 11.82 -7.63 -24.87
CA GLN A 40 12.04 -8.83 -24.06
C GLN A 40 12.07 -10.06 -24.98
N GLU A 41 13.23 -10.71 -25.07
CA GLU A 41 13.39 -11.96 -25.82
C GLU A 41 13.25 -13.20 -24.90
N PRO A 42 13.01 -14.41 -25.45
CA PRO A 42 12.93 -15.63 -24.66
C PRO A 42 14.17 -15.83 -23.78
N GLY A 43 13.93 -16.12 -22.49
CA GLY A 43 15.00 -16.27 -21.48
C GLY A 43 15.45 -14.95 -20.84
N ASN A 44 14.94 -13.79 -21.25
CA ASN A 44 15.21 -12.52 -20.59
C ASN A 44 14.32 -12.31 -19.35
N PHE A 45 14.90 -11.73 -18.30
CA PHE A 45 14.16 -11.17 -17.18
C PHE A 45 13.97 -9.66 -17.37
N VAL A 46 12.77 -9.17 -17.08
CA VAL A 46 12.46 -7.74 -16.96
C VAL A 46 12.09 -7.48 -15.51
N ILE A 47 12.81 -6.56 -14.86
CA ILE A 47 12.57 -6.19 -13.46
C ILE A 47 11.91 -4.83 -13.40
N THR A 48 10.72 -4.76 -12.79
CA THR A 48 10.01 -3.51 -12.54
C THR A 48 10.26 -3.03 -11.11
N PHE A 49 10.85 -1.85 -10.99
CA PHE A 49 11.17 -1.26 -9.69
C PHE A 49 9.93 -0.64 -9.02
N PRO A 50 9.94 -0.46 -7.68
CA PRO A 50 8.82 0.14 -6.96
C PRO A 50 8.39 1.48 -7.57
N ARG A 51 7.08 1.66 -7.79
CA ARG A 51 6.47 2.85 -8.39
C ARG A 51 6.89 3.15 -9.85
N SER A 52 7.51 2.19 -10.54
CA SER A 52 7.76 2.29 -11.97
C SER A 52 6.52 1.88 -12.76
N TYR A 53 5.85 2.86 -13.38
CA TYR A 53 4.77 2.57 -14.32
C TYR A 53 5.35 1.88 -15.55
N HIS A 54 4.68 0.82 -16.00
CA HIS A 54 5.07 0.05 -17.17
C HIS A 54 3.84 -0.34 -17.98
N ALA A 55 4.05 -0.46 -19.28
CA ALA A 55 3.06 -0.89 -20.25
C ALA A 55 3.79 -1.62 -21.39
N GLY A 56 3.11 -2.51 -22.09
CA GLY A 56 3.72 -3.29 -23.15
C GLY A 56 2.69 -4.02 -24.01
N PHE A 57 3.18 -4.63 -25.08
CA PHE A 57 2.40 -5.47 -25.97
C PHE A 57 3.31 -6.58 -26.53
N ASN A 58 2.70 -7.66 -27.01
CA ASN A 58 3.43 -8.80 -27.57
C ASN A 58 3.50 -8.68 -29.10
N PHE A 59 4.65 -9.02 -29.68
CA PHE A 59 4.84 -9.03 -31.14
C PHE A 59 4.25 -10.28 -31.81
N GLY A 60 3.92 -11.31 -31.03
CA GLY A 60 3.38 -12.57 -31.51
C GLY A 60 2.99 -13.48 -30.34
N LEU A 61 2.72 -14.75 -30.65
CA LEU A 61 2.42 -15.76 -29.64
C LEU A 61 3.63 -15.99 -28.73
N ASN A 62 3.45 -15.87 -27.43
CA ASN A 62 4.48 -16.15 -26.44
C ASN A 62 3.87 -16.71 -25.13
N CYS A 63 4.75 -17.05 -24.20
CA CYS A 63 4.42 -17.42 -22.83
C CYS A 63 5.37 -16.67 -21.88
N ALA A 64 4.81 -16.04 -20.85
CA ALA A 64 5.56 -15.31 -19.85
C ALA A 64 5.00 -15.59 -18.45
N GLU A 65 5.86 -15.52 -17.44
CA GLU A 65 5.51 -15.62 -16.03
C GLU A 65 6.00 -14.37 -15.30
N ALA A 66 5.22 -13.91 -14.32
CA ALA A 66 5.55 -12.73 -13.52
C ALA A 66 5.21 -12.96 -12.05
N VAL A 67 6.03 -12.40 -11.16
CA VAL A 67 5.83 -12.44 -9.72
C VAL A 67 6.20 -11.11 -9.08
N ASN A 68 5.45 -10.72 -8.05
CA ASN A 68 5.82 -9.58 -7.21
C ASN A 68 6.76 -10.06 -6.09
N PHE A 69 7.78 -9.28 -5.79
CA PHE A 69 8.72 -9.57 -4.70
C PHE A 69 9.04 -8.30 -3.92
N ALA A 70 9.46 -8.46 -2.66
CA ALA A 70 9.67 -7.37 -1.72
C ALA A 70 11.00 -7.57 -0.97
N PRO A 71 12.14 -7.10 -1.52
CA PRO A 71 13.42 -7.11 -0.82
C PRO A 71 13.39 -6.15 0.39
N ALA A 72 14.41 -6.18 1.25
CA ALA A 72 14.41 -5.41 2.50
C ALA A 72 14.24 -3.89 2.28
N ASP A 73 14.83 -3.35 1.22
CA ASP A 73 14.74 -1.96 0.80
C ASP A 73 13.36 -1.57 0.24
N TRP A 74 12.47 -2.54 0.01
CA TRP A 74 11.07 -2.29 -0.34
C TRP A 74 10.24 -1.79 0.85
N LEU A 75 10.60 -2.08 2.10
CA LEU A 75 9.78 -1.75 3.27
C LEU A 75 9.33 -0.27 3.30
N PRO A 76 10.21 0.73 3.10
CA PRO A 76 9.78 2.13 3.04
C PRO A 76 8.85 2.46 1.86
N HIS A 77 8.99 1.76 0.74
CA HIS A 77 8.07 1.92 -0.40
C HIS A 77 6.69 1.35 -0.08
N GLY A 78 6.62 0.21 0.62
CA GLY A 78 5.38 -0.36 1.13
C GLY A 78 4.66 0.60 2.08
N GLY A 79 5.42 1.23 2.99
CA GLY A 79 4.89 2.24 3.92
C GLY A 79 4.30 3.46 3.22
N PHE A 80 5.01 3.99 2.22
CA PHE A 80 4.51 5.07 1.38
C PHE A 80 3.26 4.66 0.57
N GLY A 81 3.25 3.43 0.04
CA GLY A 81 2.10 2.88 -0.68
C GLY A 81 0.86 2.76 0.20
N ALA A 82 1.01 2.34 1.46
CA ALA A 82 -0.08 2.28 2.43
C ALA A 82 -0.67 3.67 2.72
N ASP A 83 0.18 4.68 2.92
CA ASP A 83 -0.29 6.07 3.13
C ASP A 83 -1.04 6.60 1.90
N LEU A 84 -0.59 6.29 0.68
CA LEU A 84 -1.33 6.64 -0.54
C LEU A 84 -2.68 5.92 -0.63
N TYR A 85 -2.73 4.63 -0.34
CA TYR A 85 -3.98 3.86 -0.39
C TYR A 85 -5.00 4.41 0.59
N GLN A 86 -4.56 4.76 1.80
CA GLN A 86 -5.37 5.48 2.78
C GLN A 86 -5.89 6.82 2.22
N GLN A 87 -5.03 7.63 1.61
CA GLN A 87 -5.43 8.94 1.05
C GLN A 87 -6.46 8.82 -0.08
N TYR A 88 -6.34 7.81 -0.92
CA TYR A 88 -7.22 7.58 -2.08
C TYR A 88 -8.39 6.64 -1.78
N HIS A 89 -8.58 6.24 -0.52
CA HIS A 89 -9.60 5.29 -0.07
C HIS A 89 -9.56 3.95 -0.84
N LYS A 90 -8.36 3.55 -1.29
CA LYS A 90 -8.13 2.31 -2.03
C LYS A 90 -7.91 1.18 -1.03
N ALA A 91 -8.61 0.05 -1.22
CA ALA A 91 -8.40 -1.14 -0.40
C ALA A 91 -6.97 -1.67 -0.59
N ALA A 92 -6.27 -1.91 0.53
CA ALA A 92 -4.96 -2.51 0.53
C ALA A 92 -5.06 -4.03 0.42
N VAL A 93 -4.05 -4.66 -0.21
CA VAL A 93 -3.97 -6.13 -0.33
C VAL A 93 -3.39 -6.78 0.93
N LEU A 94 -2.62 -6.04 1.73
CA LEU A 94 -2.02 -6.50 2.97
C LEU A 94 -1.92 -5.36 3.99
N SER A 95 -1.79 -5.70 5.27
CA SER A 95 -1.49 -4.74 6.33
C SER A 95 0.01 -4.50 6.44
N HIS A 96 0.47 -3.30 6.08
CA HIS A 96 1.90 -2.97 6.16
C HIS A 96 2.40 -2.93 7.61
N GLU A 97 1.57 -2.49 8.55
CA GLU A 97 1.91 -2.48 9.98
C GLU A 97 2.09 -3.91 10.52
N GLU A 98 1.18 -4.81 10.14
CA GLU A 98 1.26 -6.23 10.50
C GLU A 98 2.51 -6.87 9.92
N LEU A 99 2.82 -6.60 8.64
CA LEU A 99 4.03 -7.07 7.99
C LEU A 99 5.28 -6.67 8.77
N LEU A 100 5.41 -5.40 9.17
CA LEU A 100 6.54 -4.92 9.95
C LEU A 100 6.65 -5.64 11.30
N CYS A 101 5.53 -5.88 11.97
CA CYS A 101 5.51 -6.62 13.24
C CYS A 101 5.88 -8.10 13.08
N VAL A 102 5.46 -8.75 12.01
CA VAL A 102 5.82 -10.15 11.71
C VAL A 102 7.32 -10.23 11.42
N VAL A 103 7.83 -9.36 10.55
CA VAL A 103 9.26 -9.30 10.22
C VAL A 103 10.10 -8.99 11.45
N ALA A 104 9.65 -8.10 12.34
CA ALA A 104 10.33 -7.78 13.60
C ALA A 104 10.44 -8.94 14.59
N LYS A 105 9.55 -9.94 14.49
CA LYS A 105 9.55 -11.13 15.35
C LYS A 105 10.33 -12.30 14.76
N SER A 106 10.70 -12.22 13.48
CA SER A 106 11.48 -13.25 12.79
C SER A 106 12.98 -13.10 13.05
N ASP A 107 13.75 -14.18 12.86
CA ASP A 107 15.21 -14.13 12.88
C ASP A 107 15.72 -13.26 11.73
N LEU A 108 16.14 -12.03 12.06
CA LEU A 108 16.47 -10.99 11.09
C LEU A 108 17.93 -11.03 10.66
N ASP A 109 18.15 -11.00 9.35
CA ASP A 109 19.45 -10.62 8.79
C ASP A 109 19.75 -9.16 9.16
N SER A 110 20.99 -8.93 9.59
CA SER A 110 21.61 -7.61 9.78
C SER A 110 21.29 -6.61 8.65
N LYS A 111 21.14 -7.07 7.41
CA LYS A 111 20.81 -6.24 6.24
C LYS A 111 19.38 -5.70 6.22
N VAL A 112 18.44 -6.37 6.87
CA VAL A 112 17.02 -5.95 6.93
C VAL A 112 16.80 -4.89 8.01
N SER A 113 17.57 -4.99 9.10
CA SER A 113 17.43 -4.18 10.31
C SER A 113 17.35 -2.66 10.08
N PRO A 114 18.17 -2.03 9.22
CA PRO A 114 18.09 -0.59 8.99
C PRO A 114 16.75 -0.13 8.41
N TYR A 115 16.23 -0.85 7.41
CA TYR A 115 14.96 -0.53 6.76
C TYR A 115 13.78 -0.76 7.69
N LEU A 116 13.79 -1.90 8.40
CA LEU A 116 12.77 -2.25 9.37
C LEU A 116 12.73 -1.24 10.53
N LYS A 117 13.88 -0.90 11.11
CA LYS A 117 13.96 0.05 12.23
C LYS A 117 13.41 1.42 11.84
N ARG A 118 13.74 1.88 10.63
CA ARG A 118 13.24 3.16 10.10
C ARG A 118 11.71 3.14 9.99
N GLU A 119 11.14 2.09 9.41
CA GLU A 119 9.68 2.00 9.24
C GLU A 119 8.94 1.78 10.55
N LEU A 120 9.46 0.96 11.46
CA LEU A 120 8.89 0.80 12.81
C LEU A 120 8.88 2.12 13.56
N LEU A 121 9.95 2.92 13.48
CA LEU A 121 10.01 4.24 14.11
C LEU A 121 8.97 5.21 13.51
N ARG A 122 8.79 5.18 12.18
CA ARG A 122 7.77 5.98 11.48
C ARG A 122 6.37 5.63 11.97
N VAL A 123 6.03 4.35 11.96
CA VAL A 123 4.74 3.81 12.41
C VAL A 123 4.51 4.11 13.90
N TYR A 124 5.49 3.84 14.76
CA TYR A 124 5.42 4.15 16.19
C TYR A 124 5.16 5.64 16.45
N THR A 125 5.86 6.53 15.74
CA THR A 125 5.71 7.98 15.92
C THR A 125 4.32 8.45 15.47
N LYS A 126 3.84 7.95 14.32
CA LYS A 126 2.50 8.23 13.79
C LYS A 126 1.42 7.75 14.79
N GLU A 127 1.53 6.51 15.24
CA GLU A 127 0.59 5.90 16.19
C GLU A 127 0.54 6.65 17.52
N ARG A 128 1.71 6.96 18.11
CA ARG A 128 1.80 7.71 19.37
C ARG A 128 1.13 9.08 19.25
N MET A 129 1.47 9.83 18.20
CA MET A 129 0.92 11.16 17.95
C MET A 129 -0.61 11.15 17.87
N TRP A 130 -1.18 10.21 17.12
CA TRP A 130 -2.64 10.13 16.95
C TRP A 130 -3.35 9.67 18.21
N ARG A 131 -2.79 8.69 18.94
CA ARG A 131 -3.33 8.28 20.25
C ARG A 131 -3.39 9.45 21.23
N GLU A 132 -2.30 10.23 21.35
CA GLU A 132 -2.29 11.41 22.22
C GLU A 132 -3.28 12.49 21.76
N ARG A 133 -3.42 12.70 20.46
CA ARG A 133 -4.38 13.68 19.90
C ARG A 133 -5.81 13.29 20.24
N LEU A 134 -6.18 12.02 20.09
CA LEU A 134 -7.52 11.52 20.41
C LEU A 134 -7.79 11.56 21.93
N TRP A 135 -6.78 11.25 22.75
CA TRP A 135 -6.87 11.38 24.21
C TRP A 135 -7.19 12.82 24.62
N ARG A 136 -6.46 13.80 24.08
CA ARG A 136 -6.71 15.24 24.32
C ARG A 136 -8.08 15.70 23.84
N LYS A 137 -8.66 15.04 22.84
CA LYS A 137 -10.03 15.28 22.34
C LYS A 137 -11.13 14.56 23.13
N GLY A 138 -10.78 13.83 24.20
CA GLY A 138 -11.75 13.19 25.10
C GLY A 138 -11.99 11.70 24.86
N ILE A 139 -11.27 11.07 23.92
CA ILE A 139 -11.32 9.61 23.74
C ILE A 139 -10.32 8.96 24.71
N ILE A 140 -10.77 8.71 25.94
CA ILE A 140 -9.93 8.26 27.06
C ILE A 140 -10.10 6.78 27.44
N LYS A 141 -11.12 6.11 26.90
CA LYS A 141 -11.36 4.69 27.16
C LYS A 141 -10.71 3.86 26.06
N SER A 142 -9.96 2.84 26.45
CA SER A 142 -9.33 1.88 25.55
C SER A 142 -9.52 0.45 26.03
N THR A 143 -9.50 -0.47 25.08
CA THR A 143 -9.47 -1.92 25.32
C THR A 143 -8.50 -2.53 24.32
N PRO A 144 -7.81 -3.64 24.66
CA PRO A 144 -7.01 -4.37 23.70
C PRO A 144 -7.85 -4.79 22.49
N MET A 145 -7.25 -4.76 21.30
CA MET A 145 -7.88 -5.35 20.12
C MET A 145 -7.92 -6.87 20.28
N GLY A 146 -8.99 -7.50 19.81
CA GLY A 146 -9.12 -8.96 19.84
C GLY A 146 -8.04 -9.64 18.99
N PRO A 147 -7.79 -10.94 19.23
CA PRO A 147 -6.86 -11.70 18.38
C PRO A 147 -7.37 -11.76 16.93
N ARG A 148 -6.42 -11.88 16.01
CA ARG A 148 -6.71 -12.13 14.59
C ARG A 148 -7.30 -13.51 14.42
N LYS A 149 -8.23 -13.65 13.47
CA LYS A 149 -8.79 -14.96 13.12
C LYS A 149 -7.79 -15.86 12.41
N CYS A 150 -7.00 -15.27 11.52
CA CYS A 150 -6.02 -15.94 10.67
C CYS A 150 -4.61 -15.36 10.90
N PRO A 151 -4.01 -15.58 12.09
CA PRO A 151 -2.72 -14.98 12.46
C PRO A 151 -1.53 -15.42 11.60
N GLU A 152 -1.69 -16.47 10.80
CA GLU A 152 -0.70 -16.99 9.86
C GLU A 152 -0.60 -16.19 8.56
N TYR A 153 -1.56 -15.31 8.27
CA TYR A 153 -1.58 -14.44 7.09
C TYR A 153 -1.44 -12.96 7.48
N VAL A 154 -0.86 -12.16 6.59
CA VAL A 154 -0.67 -10.71 6.77
C VAL A 154 -1.75 -9.96 5.99
N GLY A 155 -2.82 -9.57 6.67
CA GLY A 155 -4.02 -9.00 6.06
C GLY A 155 -4.84 -10.04 5.29
N THR A 156 -6.10 -10.16 5.67
CA THR A 156 -7.11 -11.02 5.05
C THR A 156 -8.41 -10.23 4.88
N GLU A 157 -9.32 -10.67 4.01
CA GLU A 157 -10.59 -9.99 3.80
C GLU A 157 -11.49 -9.96 5.06
N GLU A 158 -11.24 -10.86 6.02
CA GLU A 158 -11.98 -10.91 7.29
C GLU A 158 -11.51 -9.90 8.32
N ASP A 159 -10.38 -9.25 8.07
CA ASP A 159 -9.75 -8.38 9.02
C ASP A 159 -10.40 -7.00 9.09
N PRO A 160 -10.45 -6.39 10.28
CA PRO A 160 -11.06 -5.09 10.44
C PRO A 160 -10.35 -4.04 9.58
N THR A 161 -11.14 -3.31 8.80
CA THR A 161 -10.70 -2.17 8.00
C THR A 161 -11.47 -0.92 8.41
N CYS A 162 -10.87 0.25 8.18
CA CYS A 162 -11.52 1.52 8.38
C CYS A 162 -12.71 1.68 7.43
N ILE A 163 -13.90 1.97 7.95
CA ILE A 163 -15.10 2.19 7.13
C ILE A 163 -15.02 3.43 6.23
N ILE A 164 -14.06 4.33 6.46
CA ILE A 164 -13.84 5.56 5.67
C ILE A 164 -12.76 5.32 4.61
N CYS A 165 -11.51 5.07 5.05
CA CYS A 165 -10.35 5.03 4.16
C CYS A 165 -9.94 3.62 3.71
N ARG A 166 -10.62 2.57 4.18
CA ARG A 166 -10.35 1.15 3.86
C ARG A 166 -8.99 0.59 4.33
N GLN A 167 -8.22 1.35 5.10
CA GLN A 167 -6.97 0.88 5.69
C GLN A 167 -7.22 -0.25 6.70
N TYR A 168 -6.36 -1.28 6.72
CA TYR A 168 -6.36 -2.31 7.76
C TYR A 168 -6.10 -1.72 9.15
N LEU A 169 -6.85 -2.17 10.14
CA LEU A 169 -6.77 -1.71 11.52
C LEU A 169 -6.01 -2.73 12.36
N TYR A 170 -4.68 -2.69 12.31
CA TYR A 170 -3.84 -3.67 13.00
C TYR A 170 -3.38 -3.18 14.38
N LEU A 171 -2.79 -1.98 14.46
CA LEU A 171 -2.27 -1.47 15.74
C LEU A 171 -3.36 -0.91 16.68
N SER A 172 -4.33 -0.21 16.10
CA SER A 172 -5.43 0.40 16.83
C SER A 172 -6.61 0.76 15.92
N ALA A 173 -7.75 1.01 16.54
CA ALA A 173 -8.95 1.50 15.92
C ALA A 173 -9.75 2.34 16.91
N VAL A 174 -10.56 3.28 16.40
CA VAL A 174 -11.62 3.91 17.18
C VAL A 174 -12.94 3.18 16.91
N ALA A 175 -13.62 2.82 17.98
CA ALA A 175 -14.95 2.21 17.96
C ALA A 175 -15.93 3.05 18.81
N CYS A 176 -17.22 2.97 18.49
CA CYS A 176 -18.26 3.66 19.26
C CYS A 176 -19.45 2.73 19.52
N ARG A 177 -20.04 2.83 20.71
CA ARG A 177 -21.24 2.05 21.09
C ARG A 177 -22.44 2.36 20.19
N CYS A 178 -22.47 3.53 19.57
CA CYS A 178 -23.51 3.90 18.60
C CYS A 178 -23.49 3.02 17.35
N ARG A 179 -22.34 2.44 16.98
CA ARG A 179 -22.18 1.54 15.83
C ARG A 179 -21.16 0.43 16.15
N PRO A 180 -21.57 -0.66 16.83
CA PRO A 180 -20.66 -1.69 17.33
C PRO A 180 -19.85 -2.42 16.25
N ALA A 181 -20.36 -2.50 15.02
CA ALA A 181 -19.70 -3.17 13.89
C ALA A 181 -18.80 -2.23 13.07
N ALA A 182 -18.70 -0.95 13.42
CA ALA A 182 -17.97 0.05 12.65
C ALA A 182 -16.69 0.47 13.38
N PHE A 183 -15.59 0.47 12.64
CA PHE A 183 -14.28 0.88 13.12
C PHE A 183 -13.68 1.92 12.17
N VAL A 184 -12.97 2.89 12.72
CA VAL A 184 -12.19 3.87 11.95
C VAL A 184 -10.74 3.88 12.42
N CYS A 185 -9.84 4.28 11.51
CA CYS A 185 -8.45 4.57 11.87
C CYS A 185 -8.37 5.80 12.79
N LEU A 186 -7.18 6.10 13.32
CA LEU A 186 -7.01 7.22 14.24
C LEU A 186 -6.95 8.61 13.57
N GLU A 187 -6.79 8.62 12.25
CA GLU A 187 -6.71 9.80 11.36
C GLU A 187 -8.09 10.29 10.94
#